data_AF-G4QNH1-F1
#
_entry.id   AF-G4QNH1-F1
#
_cell.length_a   1.000
_cell.length_b   1.000
_cell.length_c   1.000
_cell.angle_alpha   90.00
_cell.angle_beta   90.00
_cell.angle_gamma   90.00
#
_symmetry.space_group_name_H-M   'P 1'
#
loop_
_entity.id
_entity.type
_entity.pdbx_description
1 polymer ?
#
loop_
_entity_poly.entity_id
_entity_poly.type
_entity_poly.pdbx_seq_one_letter_code
_entity_poly.pdbx_strand_id
1 'polypeptide(L)'
;MKPYKRISSQNLRLLLLLARITAVLGIILFVISIIAIVFMFIGSGFHALTTSLVFIPMSVSILFISGIMAAIVAFEENYRIRTEYLVREDET
;
A
#
# COMPACT_ATOMS: atom_id res chain seq x y z
N MET A 1 -9.60 9.41 -0.97
CA MET A 1 -9.15 8.86 0.33
C MET A 1 -7.64 9.00 0.44
N LYS A 2 -7.07 9.27 1.63
CA LYS A 2 -5.61 9.33 1.86
C LYS A 2 -5.14 8.00 2.48
N PRO A 3 -4.25 7.23 1.82
CA PRO A 3 -3.73 6.00 2.39
C PRO A 3 -3.01 6.23 3.72
N TYR A 4 -3.18 5.31 4.67
CA TYR A 4 -2.45 5.31 5.94
C TYR A 4 -2.55 6.63 6.73
N LYS A 5 -3.73 7.26 6.73
CA LYS A 5 -3.95 8.57 7.38
C LYS A 5 -3.73 8.52 8.91
N ARG A 6 -3.94 7.37 9.53
CA ARG A 6 -3.85 7.17 11.00
C ARG A 6 -2.43 6.88 11.50
N ILE A 7 -1.47 6.62 10.60
CA ILE A 7 -0.09 6.27 10.96
C ILE A 7 0.77 7.55 10.93
N SER A 8 1.52 7.77 12.00
CA SER A 8 2.42 8.92 12.20
C SER A 8 3.80 8.47 12.70
N SER A 9 4.78 8.52 11.80
CA SER A 9 6.16 8.22 12.15
C SER A 9 7.01 9.49 12.27
N GLN A 10 7.97 9.47 13.20
CA GLN A 10 9.01 10.47 13.34
C GLN A 10 10.25 10.07 12.54
N ASN A 11 10.69 8.82 12.67
CA ASN A 11 11.95 8.35 12.09
C ASN A 11 11.78 7.80 10.66
N LEU A 12 10.63 7.20 10.35
CA LEU A 12 10.33 6.57 9.07
C LEU A 12 9.35 7.40 8.21
N ARG A 13 9.40 8.73 8.33
CA ARG A 13 8.55 9.65 7.55
C ARG A 13 8.67 9.46 6.04
N LEU A 14 9.89 9.24 5.55
CA LEU A 14 10.15 8.97 4.14
C LEU A 14 9.54 7.64 3.70
N LEU A 15 9.68 6.58 4.51
CA LEU A 15 9.09 5.28 4.23
C LEU A 15 7.56 5.34 4.22
N LEU A 16 6.95 6.11 5.14
CA LEU A 16 5.51 6.36 5.16
C LEU A 16 5.04 7.13 3.92
N LEU A 17 5.84 8.09 3.45
CA LEU A 17 5.55 8.84 2.23
C LEU A 17 5.61 7.93 1.01
N LEU A 18 6.65 7.08 0.92
CA LEU A 18 6.76 6.07 -0.13
C LEU A 18 5.59 5.08 -0.08
N ALA A 19 5.23 4.56 1.09
CA ALA A 19 4.06 3.71 1.27
C ALA A 19 2.79 4.36 0.74
N ARG A 20 2.57 5.65 1.04
CA ARG A 20 1.40 6.39 0.55
C ARG A 20 1.42 6.55 -0.97
N ILE A 21 2.55 6.92 -1.56
CA ILE A 21 2.68 7.09 -3.01
C ILE A 21 2.47 5.76 -3.72
N THR A 22 3.12 4.69 -3.25
CA THR A 22 2.99 3.35 -3.85
C THR A 22 1.58 2.78 -3.70
N ALA A 23 0.88 3.07 -2.59
CA ALA A 23 -0.54 2.70 -2.45
C ALA A 23 -1.39 3.41 -3.51
N VAL A 24 -1.21 4.72 -3.69
CA VAL A 24 -1.96 5.47 -4.72
C VAL A 24 -1.66 4.94 -6.11
N LEU A 25 -0.39 4.73 -6.45
CA LEU A 25 0.00 4.17 -7.75
C LEU A 25 -0.56 2.76 -7.95
N GLY A 26 -0.50 1.90 -6.94
CA GLY A 26 -1.06 0.55 -6.99
C GLY A 26 -2.58 0.54 -7.22
N ILE A 27 -3.31 1.44 -6.54
CA ILE A 27 -4.77 1.58 -6.74
C ILE A 27 -5.07 2.05 -8.16
N ILE A 28 -4.34 3.05 -8.66
CA ILE A 28 -4.51 3.56 -10.03
C ILE A 28 -4.24 2.45 -11.05
N LEU A 29 -3.13 1.73 -10.90
CA LEU A 29 -2.79 0.60 -11.77
C LEU A 29 -3.82 -0.52 -11.71
N PHE A 30 -4.39 -0.80 -10.55
CA PHE A 30 -5.46 -1.79 -10.39
C PHE A 30 -6.74 -1.37 -11.12
N VAL A 31 -7.12 -0.10 -11.05
CA VAL A 31 -8.30 0.40 -11.79
C VAL A 31 -8.03 0.36 -13.30
N ILE A 32 -6.85 0.79 -13.74
CA ILE A 32 -6.45 0.76 -15.15
C ILE A 32 -6.43 -0.68 -15.67
N SER A 33 -5.95 -1.64 -14.88
CA SER A 33 -5.90 -3.05 -15.29
C SER A 33 -7.30 -3.63 -15.48
N ILE A 34 -8.26 -3.33 -14.59
CA ILE A 34 -9.66 -3.74 -14.76
C ILE A 34 -10.24 -3.15 -16.04
N ILE A 35 -10.05 -1.85 -16.28
CA ILE A 35 -10.55 -1.18 -17.49
C ILE A 35 -9.96 -1.83 -18.74
N ALA A 36 -8.65 -2.07 -18.76
CA ALA A 36 -7.96 -2.70 -19.87
C ALA A 36 -8.48 -4.12 -20.14
N ILE A 37 -8.71 -4.92 -19.10
CA ILE A 37 -9.28 -6.27 -19.23
C ILE A 37 -10.68 -6.22 -19.87
N VAL A 38 -11.54 -5.29 -19.43
CA VAL A 38 -12.89 -5.15 -19.99
C VAL A 38 -12.85 -4.74 -21.46
N PHE A 39 -12.01 -3.76 -21.83
CA PHE A 39 -11.85 -3.35 -23.22
C PHE A 39 -11.30 -4.47 -24.11
N MET A 40 -10.29 -5.19 -23.63
CA MET A 40 -9.71 -6.32 -24.35
C MET A 40 -10.71 -7.46 -24.52
N PHE A 41 -11.52 -7.74 -23.50
CA PHE A 41 -12.56 -8.77 -23.58
C PHE A 41 -13.60 -8.46 -24.67
N ILE A 42 -14.01 -7.20 -24.81
CA ILE A 42 -14.96 -6.77 -25.85
C ILE A 42 -14.34 -6.88 -27.25
N GLY A 43 -13.07 -6.50 -27.41
CA GLY A 43 -12.42 -6.42 -28.73
C GLY A 43 -11.93 -7.77 -29.29
N SER A 44 -11.39 -8.64 -28.43
CA SER A 44 -10.67 -9.86 -28.84
C SER A 44 -11.15 -11.12 -28.13
N GLY A 45 -12.23 -11.03 -27.33
CA GLY A 45 -12.90 -12.17 -26.72
C GLY A 45 -12.07 -12.89 -25.66
N PHE A 46 -12.35 -14.18 -25.46
CA PHE A 46 -11.82 -14.97 -24.35
C PHE A 46 -10.28 -15.12 -24.36
N HIS A 47 -9.65 -15.04 -25.53
CA HIS A 47 -8.20 -15.16 -25.63
C HIS A 47 -7.46 -13.95 -25.04
N ALA A 48 -8.12 -12.79 -25.00
CA ALA A 48 -7.55 -11.57 -24.42
C ALA A 48 -7.60 -11.56 -22.89
N LEU A 49 -8.48 -12.36 -22.27
CA LEU A 49 -8.54 -12.53 -20.82
C LEU A 49 -7.29 -13.23 -20.28
N THR A 50 -6.77 -14.24 -20.98
CA THR A 50 -5.62 -15.02 -20.50
C THR A 50 -4.32 -14.21 -20.52
N THR A 51 -4.16 -13.31 -21.50
CA THR A 51 -2.98 -12.44 -21.60
C THR A 51 -3.03 -11.24 -20.66
N SER A 52 -4.23 -10.71 -20.39
CA SER A 52 -4.42 -9.56 -19.50
C SER A 52 -4.53 -9.92 -18.02
N LEU A 53 -4.69 -11.20 -17.68
CA LEU A 53 -4.76 -11.66 -16.29
C LEU A 53 -3.51 -11.34 -15.45
N VAL A 54 -2.34 -11.18 -16.09
CA VAL A 54 -1.05 -10.87 -15.45
C VAL A 54 -1.05 -9.50 -14.75
N PHE A 55 -1.89 -8.55 -15.20
CA PHE A 55 -1.92 -7.21 -14.64
C PHE A 55 -2.55 -7.15 -13.23
N ILE A 56 -3.44 -8.10 -12.90
CA ILE A 56 -4.04 -8.20 -11.57
C ILE A 56 -3.01 -8.55 -10.49
N PRO A 57 -2.25 -9.68 -10.57
CA PRO A 57 -1.26 -10.02 -9.56
C PRO A 57 -0.13 -8.99 -9.48
N MET A 58 0.21 -8.31 -10.58
CA MET A 58 1.18 -7.22 -10.57
C MET A 58 0.70 -5.99 -9.77
N SER A 59 -0.55 -5.57 -9.95
CA SER A 59 -1.10 -4.44 -9.19
C SER A 59 -1.33 -4.80 -7.71
N VAL A 60 -1.75 -6.05 -7.44
CA VAL A 60 -1.87 -6.58 -6.08
C VAL A 60 -0.52 -6.65 -5.37
N SER A 61 0.56 -7.05 -6.04
CA SER A 61 1.89 -7.11 -5.42
C SER A 61 2.43 -5.73 -5.06
N ILE A 62 2.19 -4.70 -5.89
CA ILE A 62 2.54 -3.31 -5.58
C ILE A 62 1.79 -2.81 -4.33
N LEU A 63 0.49 -3.11 -4.24
CA LEU A 63 -0.32 -2.80 -3.06
C LEU A 63 0.14 -3.55 -1.82
N PHE A 64 0.54 -4.81 -1.99
CA PHE A 64 1.06 -5.63 -0.89
C PHE A 64 2.38 -5.07 -0.35
N ILE A 65 3.32 -4.70 -1.23
CA ILE A 65 4.59 -4.05 -0.85
C ILE A 65 4.32 -2.72 -0.14
N SER A 66 3.36 -1.93 -0.62
CA SER A 66 2.90 -0.72 0.05
C SER A 66 2.37 -0.99 1.46
N GLY A 67 1.56 -2.05 1.62
CA GLY A 67 1.08 -2.53 2.91
C GLY A 67 2.19 -2.91 3.87
N ILE A 68 3.22 -3.62 3.40
CA ILE A 68 4.40 -3.98 4.20
C ILE A 68 5.11 -2.72 4.70
N MET A 69 5.37 -1.75 3.81
CA MET A 69 6.02 -0.50 4.20
C MET A 69 5.20 0.24 5.28
N ALA A 70 3.88 0.32 5.10
CA ALA A 70 3.00 0.91 6.10
C ALA A 70 3.00 0.14 7.44
N ALA A 71 3.06 -1.19 7.40
CA ALA A 71 3.13 -2.03 8.59
C ALA A 71 4.43 -1.80 9.38
N ILE A 72 5.57 -1.69 8.70
CA ILE A 72 6.87 -1.38 9.34
C ILE A 72 6.78 -0.03 10.06
N VAL A 73 6.21 0.97 9.40
CA VAL A 73 6.02 2.30 9.99
C VAL A 73 5.09 2.24 11.22
N ALA A 74 4.01 1.46 11.15
CA ALA A 74 3.10 1.27 12.29
C ALA A 74 3.79 0.57 13.48
N PHE A 75 4.68 -0.40 13.22
CA PHE A 75 5.49 -1.01 14.27
C PHE A 75 6.40 0.02 14.94
N GLU A 76 7.13 0.85 14.17
CA GLU A 76 7.96 1.91 14.75
C GLU A 76 7.16 2.88 15.62
N GLU A 77 6.00 3.31 15.14
CA GLU A 77 5.10 4.19 15.90
C GLU A 77 4.66 3.54 17.21
N ASN A 78 4.27 2.27 17.18
CA ASN A 78 3.85 1.53 18.38
C ASN A 78 5.00 1.33 19.39
N TYR A 79 6.21 1.02 18.91
CA TYR A 79 7.39 0.91 19.76
C TYR A 79 7.74 2.25 20.42
N ARG A 80 7.70 3.36 19.66
CA ARG A 80 7.97 4.69 20.19
C ARG A 80 6.99 5.05 21.30
N ILE A 81 5.69 4.91 21.04
CA ILE A 81 4.64 5.21 22.03
C ILE A 81 4.87 4.38 23.30
N ARG A 82 5.16 3.08 23.15
CA ARG A 82 5.43 2.21 24.30
C ARG A 82 6.63 2.66 25.13
N THR A 83 7.73 3.04 24.48
CA THR A 83 8.92 3.53 25.19
C THR A 83 8.66 4.86 25.88
N GLU A 84 7.93 5.78 25.25
CA GLU A 84 7.53 7.06 25.86
C GLU A 84 6.66 6.85 27.10
N TYR A 85 5.77 5.86 27.11
CA TYR A 85 4.99 5.50 28.29
C TYR A 85 5.85 4.96 29.43
N LEU A 86 6.78 4.04 29.14
CA LEU A 86 7.65 3.43 30.15
C LEU A 86 8.59 4.46 30.80
N VAL A 87 9.19 5.36 30.02
CA VAL A 87 10.07 6.41 30.55
C VAL A 87 9.32 7.37 31.47
N ARG A 88 8.06 7.70 31.16
CA ARG A 88 7.23 8.56 32.00
C ARG A 88 6.83 7.92 33.32
N GLU A 89 6.68 6.59 33.36
CA GLU A 89 6.32 5.85 34.58
C GLU A 89 7.50 5.79 35.56
N ASP A 90 8.74 5.74 35.06
CA ASP A 90 9.95 5.80 35.90
C ASP A 90 10.23 7.21 36.47
N GLU A 91 9.66 8.27 35.90
CA GLU A 91 9.82 9.67 36.35
C GLU A 91 8.80 10.09 37.42
N THR A 92 7.79 9.27 37.72
CA THR A 92 6.72 9.54 38.70
C THR A 92 6.86 8.69 39.97
#